data_AF-A0A7X6SKF8-F1
#
_entry.id   AF-A0A7X6SKF8-F1
#
_cell.length_a   1.000
_cell.length_b   1.000
_cell.length_c   1.000
_cell.angle_alpha   90.00
_cell.angle_beta   90.00
_cell.angle_gamma   90.00
#
_symmetry.space_group_name_H-M   'P 1'
#
loop_
_entity.id
_entity.type
_entity.pdbx_description
1 polymer ?
#
loop_
_entity_poly.entity_id
_entity_poly.type
_entity_poly.pdbx_seq_one_letter_code
_entity_poly.pdbx_strand_id
1 'polypeptide(L)'
;MQGLTWLYLGVAALVAMVDWLAVATDRRSLEWFFKPATIVMLLGVLYTLELPVPSMRGWFAAALTFSLIGDVFLISQKMKWFVPGVAAFLLGHVMYVLGFLEAERNTVALLGGVALMAVLLLSFGPTLLVESKRESPALPAALAAYMATIAVMVCGAFATGSWVAMVGSSLFAISDFVIGFTRFVQPIPQQRIIVMTTYHVAQTALVLSLLQMS
;
A
#
# COMPACT_ATOMS: atom_id res chain seq x y z
N MET A 1 0.25 10.29 -22.34
CA MET A 1 1.24 9.33 -21.78
C MET A 1 2.17 8.91 -22.90
N GLN A 2 3.49 8.99 -22.66
CA GLN A 2 4.52 8.71 -23.67
C GLN A 2 4.68 7.19 -23.88
N GLY A 3 5.29 6.76 -25.01
CA GLY A 3 5.53 5.34 -25.30
C GLY A 3 6.37 4.62 -24.24
N LEU A 4 7.30 5.33 -23.61
CA LEU A 4 8.13 4.80 -22.53
C LEU A 4 7.31 4.45 -21.28
N THR A 5 6.31 5.26 -20.94
CA THR A 5 5.40 4.98 -19.81
C THR A 5 4.63 3.68 -20.01
N TRP A 6 4.11 3.46 -21.22
CA TRP A 6 3.41 2.22 -21.56
C TRP A 6 4.32 0.99 -21.50
N LEU A 7 5.58 1.14 -21.91
CA LEU A 7 6.58 0.08 -21.78
C LEU A 7 6.81 -0.27 -20.30
N TYR A 8 7.09 0.70 -19.44
CA TYR A 8 7.29 0.44 -18.00
C TYR A 8 6.04 -0.15 -17.34
N LEU A 9 4.84 0.33 -17.68
CA LEU A 9 3.58 -0.23 -17.18
C LEU A 9 3.37 -1.67 -17.64
N GLY A 10 3.62 -1.97 -18.92
CA GLY A 10 3.52 -3.32 -19.45
C GLY A 10 4.50 -4.28 -18.80
N VAL A 11 5.74 -3.84 -18.57
CA VAL A 11 6.76 -4.63 -17.85
C VAL A 11 6.38 -4.78 -16.38
N ALA A 12 5.91 -3.73 -15.70
CA ALA A 12 5.44 -3.80 -14.31
C ALA A 12 4.30 -4.83 -14.16
N ALA A 13 3.32 -4.80 -15.07
CA ALA A 13 2.22 -5.76 -15.08
C ALA A 13 2.72 -7.20 -15.30
N LEU A 14 3.63 -7.43 -16.25
CA LEU A 14 4.20 -8.74 -16.49
C LEU A 14 4.97 -9.27 -15.26
N VAL A 15 5.82 -8.44 -14.67
CA VAL A 15 6.62 -8.77 -13.47
C VAL A 15 5.70 -9.07 -12.29
N ALA A 16 4.63 -8.28 -12.09
CA ALA A 16 3.62 -8.52 -11.06
C ALA A 16 2.88 -9.86 -11.27
N MET A 17 2.50 -10.18 -12.52
CA MET A 17 1.84 -11.46 -12.82
C MET A 17 2.76 -12.66 -12.56
N VAL A 18 4.06 -12.53 -12.87
CA VAL A 18 5.05 -13.57 -12.55
C VAL A 18 5.21 -13.72 -11.03
N ASP A 19 5.20 -12.61 -10.28
CA ASP A 19 5.21 -12.66 -8.81
C ASP A 19 3.95 -13.36 -8.26
N TRP A 20 2.77 -13.03 -8.77
CA TRP A 20 1.52 -13.67 -8.35
C TRP A 20 1.54 -15.18 -8.60
N LEU A 21 2.08 -15.61 -9.76
CA LEU A 21 2.28 -17.03 -10.06
C LEU A 21 3.32 -17.67 -9.13
N ALA A 22 4.41 -16.97 -8.82
CA ALA A 22 5.42 -17.44 -7.87
C ALA A 22 4.82 -17.66 -6.48
N VAL A 23 4.00 -16.72 -6.02
CA VAL A 23 3.30 -16.79 -4.74
C VAL A 23 2.25 -17.90 -4.73
N ALA A 24 1.49 -18.05 -5.83
CA ALA A 24 0.49 -19.11 -5.97
C ALA A 24 1.09 -20.53 -6.07
N THR A 25 2.34 -20.63 -6.52
CA THR A 25 3.07 -21.91 -6.65
C THR A 25 4.14 -22.11 -5.58
N ASP A 26 4.14 -21.28 -4.53
CA ASP A 26 5.09 -21.31 -3.41
C ASP A 26 6.58 -21.22 -3.80
N ARG A 27 6.89 -20.63 -4.95
CA ARG A 27 8.26 -20.45 -5.46
C ARG A 27 8.92 -19.21 -4.86
N ARG A 28 9.37 -19.33 -3.60
CA ARG A 28 9.98 -18.21 -2.86
C ARG A 28 11.18 -17.55 -3.54
N SER A 29 12.00 -18.29 -4.28
CA SER A 29 13.15 -17.70 -4.99
C SER A 29 12.73 -16.69 -6.05
N LEU A 30 11.60 -16.93 -6.72
CA LEU A 30 11.03 -16.01 -7.69
C LEU A 30 10.39 -14.81 -6.97
N GLU A 31 9.65 -15.03 -5.88
CA GLU A 31 9.07 -13.95 -5.06
C GLU A 31 10.15 -12.97 -4.57
N TRP A 32 11.31 -13.47 -4.13
CA TRP A 32 12.45 -12.63 -3.72
C TRP A 32 12.94 -11.65 -4.79
N PHE A 33 12.73 -11.95 -6.07
CA PHE A 33 13.14 -11.10 -7.18
C PHE A 33 11.98 -10.29 -7.75
N PHE A 34 10.88 -10.97 -8.11
CA PHE A 34 9.76 -10.37 -8.84
C PHE A 34 8.93 -9.42 -7.97
N LYS A 35 8.84 -9.66 -6.67
CA LYS A 35 8.15 -8.75 -5.75
C LYS A 35 8.86 -7.38 -5.68
N PRO A 36 10.15 -7.28 -5.30
CA PRO A 36 10.90 -6.02 -5.40
C PRO A 36 10.90 -5.40 -6.80
N ALA A 37 11.06 -6.23 -7.84
CA ALA A 37 11.12 -5.75 -9.22
C ALA A 37 9.83 -5.05 -9.65
N THR A 38 8.66 -5.49 -9.16
CA THR A 38 7.38 -4.83 -9.46
C THR A 38 7.39 -3.37 -9.00
N ILE A 39 7.83 -3.11 -7.77
CA ILE A 39 7.89 -1.74 -7.22
C ILE A 39 8.97 -0.91 -7.92
N VAL A 40 10.10 -1.51 -8.30
CA VAL A 40 11.13 -0.83 -9.11
C VAL A 40 10.59 -0.42 -10.48
N MET A 41 9.77 -1.27 -11.13
CA MET A 41 9.14 -0.89 -12.40
C MET A 41 8.11 0.23 -12.21
N LEU A 42 7.36 0.23 -11.11
CA LEU A 42 6.44 1.34 -10.78
C LEU A 42 7.18 2.66 -10.48
N LEU A 43 8.37 2.61 -9.87
CA LEU A 43 9.25 3.78 -9.78
C LEU A 43 9.64 4.26 -11.19
N GLY A 44 9.98 3.34 -12.10
CA GLY A 44 10.21 3.65 -13.51
C GLY A 44 9.02 4.35 -14.15
N VAL A 45 7.80 3.82 -13.99
CA VAL A 45 6.56 4.47 -14.45
C VAL A 45 6.47 5.90 -13.92
N LEU A 46 6.59 6.09 -12.60
CA LEU A 46 6.49 7.39 -11.94
C LEU A 46 7.41 8.45 -12.55
N TYR A 47 8.66 8.09 -12.86
CA TYR A 47 9.63 9.02 -13.46
C TYR A 47 9.36 9.33 -14.93
N THR A 48 8.56 8.52 -15.63
CA THR A 48 8.13 8.79 -17.01
C THR A 48 6.83 9.58 -17.10
N LEU A 49 6.10 9.76 -15.99
CA LEU A 49 4.86 10.52 -15.99
C LEU A 49 5.14 12.03 -16.05
N GLU A 50 4.41 12.72 -16.92
CA GLU A 50 4.26 14.17 -16.87
C GLU A 50 3.16 14.50 -15.85
N LEU A 51 3.55 15.12 -14.74
CA LEU A 51 2.65 15.36 -13.61
C LEU A 51 2.12 16.79 -13.63
N PRO A 52 0.82 17.03 -13.35
CA PRO A 52 0.30 18.38 -13.15
C PRO A 52 0.97 19.09 -11.98
N VAL A 53 1.26 18.36 -10.89
CA VAL A 53 1.99 18.84 -9.71
C VAL A 53 3.33 18.09 -9.58
N PRO A 54 4.45 18.65 -10.08
CA PRO A 54 5.74 17.94 -10.13
C PRO A 54 6.33 17.56 -8.77
N SER A 55 6.05 18.32 -7.72
CA SER A 55 6.58 18.09 -6.36
C SER A 55 6.06 16.79 -5.75
N MET A 56 4.85 16.33 -6.13
CA MET A 56 4.27 15.07 -5.67
C MET A 56 5.12 13.84 -6.04
N ARG A 57 5.94 13.95 -7.11
CA ARG A 57 6.83 12.86 -7.55
C ARG A 57 7.78 12.43 -6.44
N GLY A 58 8.35 13.39 -5.71
CA GLY A 58 9.32 13.09 -4.65
C GLY A 58 8.71 12.28 -3.53
N TRP A 59 7.50 12.66 -3.08
CA TRP A 59 6.75 11.97 -2.05
C TRP A 59 6.36 10.55 -2.47
N PHE A 60 5.85 10.38 -3.68
CA PHE A 60 5.44 9.05 -4.18
C PHE A 60 6.64 8.15 -4.43
N ALA A 61 7.78 8.70 -4.88
CA ALA A 61 9.02 7.94 -5.02
C ALA A 61 9.52 7.46 -3.64
N ALA A 62 9.48 8.32 -2.63
CA ALA A 62 9.82 7.94 -1.26
C ALA A 62 8.85 6.88 -0.71
N ALA A 63 7.55 7.02 -0.97
CA ALA A 63 6.53 6.05 -0.57
C ALA A 63 6.75 4.65 -1.16
N LEU A 64 7.02 4.59 -2.48
CA LEU A 64 7.36 3.34 -3.16
C LEU A 64 8.68 2.75 -2.66
N THR A 65 9.68 3.59 -2.38
CA THR A 65 10.97 3.13 -1.84
C THR A 65 10.81 2.52 -0.45
N PHE A 66 10.03 3.14 0.44
CA PHE A 66 9.71 2.57 1.74
C PHE A 66 8.88 1.29 1.64
N SER A 67 7.95 1.23 0.68
CA SER A 67 7.17 0.02 0.40
C SER A 67 8.06 -1.13 -0.07
N LEU A 68 9.03 -0.84 -0.95
CA LEU A 68 10.05 -1.79 -1.40
C LEU A 68 10.90 -2.32 -0.24
N ILE A 69 11.33 -1.44 0.68
CA ILE A 69 12.05 -1.83 1.89
C ILE A 69 11.18 -2.74 2.78
N GLY A 70 9.91 -2.36 2.96
CA GLY A 70 8.92 -3.15 3.68
C GLY A 70 8.76 -4.54 3.08
N ASP A 71 8.66 -4.63 1.76
CA ASP A 71 8.57 -5.89 1.03
C ASP A 71 9.76 -6.80 1.33
N VAL A 72 10.98 -6.28 1.23
CA VAL A 72 12.21 -7.04 1.50
C VAL A 72 12.21 -7.61 2.92
N PHE A 73 11.78 -6.85 3.93
CA PHE A 73 11.69 -7.35 5.30
C PHE A 73 10.60 -8.43 5.46
N LEU A 74 9.44 -8.24 4.84
CA LEU A 74 8.29 -9.13 5.03
C LEU A 74 8.33 -10.43 4.19
N ILE A 75 9.13 -10.52 3.11
CA ILE A 75 9.22 -11.75 2.28
C ILE A 75 9.61 -12.98 3.11
N SER A 76 10.53 -12.82 4.07
CA SER A 76 10.99 -13.94 4.88
C SER A 76 9.94 -14.50 5.84
N GLN A 77 8.88 -13.74 6.13
CA GLN A 77 7.83 -14.05 7.12
C GLN A 77 8.34 -14.33 8.54
N LYS A 78 9.61 -14.02 8.84
CA LYS A 78 10.18 -14.20 10.17
C LYS A 78 9.78 -13.05 11.08
N MET A 79 9.46 -13.35 12.34
CA MET A 79 9.00 -12.35 13.31
C MET A 79 9.96 -11.19 13.54
N LYS A 80 11.26 -11.47 13.54
CA LYS A 80 12.29 -10.43 13.68
C LYS A 80 12.23 -9.33 12.62
N TRP A 81 11.63 -9.62 11.45
CA TRP A 81 11.50 -8.69 10.34
C TRP A 81 10.09 -8.12 10.18
N PHE A 82 9.11 -8.63 10.92
CA PHE A 82 7.73 -8.14 10.84
C PHE A 82 7.64 -6.67 11.25
N VAL A 83 8.17 -6.32 12.43
CA VAL A 83 8.12 -4.94 12.94
C VAL A 83 8.90 -3.96 12.06
N PRO A 84 10.15 -4.24 11.64
CA PRO A 84 10.85 -3.39 10.66
C PRO A 84 10.10 -3.22 9.34
N GLY A 85 9.50 -4.30 8.81
CA GLY A 85 8.72 -4.24 7.57
C GLY A 85 7.48 -3.36 7.70
N VAL A 86 6.69 -3.54 8.76
CA VAL A 86 5.53 -2.71 9.07
C VAL A 86 5.94 -1.25 9.31
N ALA A 87 7.05 -1.00 9.99
CA ALA A 87 7.56 0.35 10.19
C ALA A 87 7.97 1.03 8.86
N ALA A 88 8.55 0.28 7.93
CA ALA A 88 8.85 0.79 6.59
C ALA A 88 7.56 1.15 5.84
N PHE A 89 6.54 0.28 5.85
CA PHE A 89 5.24 0.61 5.26
C PHE A 89 4.56 1.82 5.90
N LEU A 90 4.66 1.96 7.23
CA LEU A 90 4.16 3.14 7.94
C LEU A 90 4.78 4.43 7.38
N LEU A 91 6.10 4.45 7.22
CA LEU A 91 6.80 5.60 6.61
C LEU A 91 6.34 5.82 5.17
N GLY A 92 6.14 4.75 4.39
CA GLY A 92 5.57 4.82 3.05
C GLY A 92 4.19 5.49 3.02
N HIS A 93 3.30 5.10 3.94
CA HIS A 93 1.99 5.71 4.11
C HIS A 93 2.07 7.20 4.46
N VAL A 94 3.00 7.58 5.35
CA VAL A 94 3.25 9.00 5.66
C VAL A 94 3.71 9.76 4.41
N MET A 95 4.60 9.18 3.61
CA MET A 95 5.03 9.83 2.36
C MET A 95 3.86 9.99 1.38
N TYR A 96 2.96 9.01 1.25
CA TYR A 96 1.74 9.16 0.47
C TYR A 96 0.85 10.28 0.99
N VAL A 97 0.63 10.36 2.31
CA VAL A 97 -0.12 11.45 2.94
C VAL A 97 0.47 12.80 2.53
N LEU A 98 1.78 12.98 2.68
CA LEU A 98 2.47 14.23 2.33
C LEU A 98 2.30 14.58 0.85
N GLY A 99 2.39 13.60 -0.05
CA GLY A 99 2.08 13.80 -1.47
C GLY A 99 0.64 14.26 -1.70
N PHE A 100 -0.35 13.60 -1.07
CA PHE A 100 -1.75 14.01 -1.16
C PHE A 100 -2.05 15.37 -0.50
N LEU A 101 -1.14 15.92 0.31
CA LEU A 101 -1.29 17.29 0.85
C LEU A 101 -1.09 18.36 -0.21
N GLU A 102 -0.42 18.05 -1.31
CA GLU A 102 -0.13 19.02 -2.38
C GLU A 102 -1.24 19.15 -3.42
N ALA A 103 -2.18 18.20 -3.47
CA ALA A 103 -3.31 18.23 -4.39
C ALA A 103 -4.46 19.11 -3.88
N GLU A 104 -5.26 19.61 -4.81
CA GLU A 104 -6.53 20.29 -4.52
C GLU A 104 -7.48 19.40 -3.70
N ARG A 105 -8.35 20.04 -2.92
CA ARG A 105 -9.21 19.36 -1.95
C ARG A 105 -10.66 19.28 -2.40
N ASN A 106 -11.18 18.05 -2.40
CA ASN A 106 -12.59 17.73 -2.52
C ASN A 106 -13.14 17.24 -1.18
N THR A 107 -13.79 18.15 -0.45
CA THR A 107 -14.36 17.87 0.88
C THR A 107 -15.47 16.83 0.85
N VAL A 108 -16.25 16.76 -0.23
CA VAL A 108 -17.32 15.76 -0.36
C VAL A 108 -16.73 14.36 -0.48
N ALA A 109 -15.70 14.21 -1.33
CA ALA A 109 -15.01 12.94 -1.48
C ALA A 109 -14.29 12.48 -0.20
N LEU A 110 -13.71 13.43 0.56
CA LEU A 110 -13.13 13.16 1.88
C LEU A 110 -14.11 12.44 2.82
N LEU A 111 -15.39 12.83 2.83
CA LEU A 111 -16.40 12.17 3.67
C LEU A 111 -16.57 10.69 3.32
N GLY A 112 -16.41 10.32 2.06
CA GLY A 112 -16.40 8.93 1.63
C GLY A 112 -15.23 8.14 2.22
N GLY A 113 -14.03 8.73 2.25
CA GLY A 113 -12.85 8.12 2.87
C GLY A 113 -13.01 7.97 4.39
N VAL A 114 -13.56 8.99 5.05
CA VAL A 114 -13.88 8.95 6.48
C VAL A 114 -14.90 7.86 6.78
N ALA A 115 -15.98 7.76 5.99
CA ALA A 115 -17.00 6.74 6.18
C ALA A 115 -16.44 5.33 5.99
N LEU A 116 -15.63 5.11 4.95
CA LEU A 116 -14.96 3.83 4.70
C LEU A 116 -14.08 3.43 5.88
N MET A 117 -13.20 4.34 6.33
CA MET A 117 -12.28 4.05 7.43
C MET A 117 -13.00 3.91 8.77
N ALA A 118 -14.07 4.67 9.01
CA ALA A 118 -14.90 4.51 10.20
C ALA A 118 -15.52 3.10 10.24
N VAL A 119 -16.08 2.62 9.13
CA VAL A 119 -16.61 1.25 9.04
C VAL A 119 -15.51 0.23 9.35
N LEU A 120 -14.37 0.30 8.67
CA LEU A 120 -13.27 -0.66 8.87
C LEU A 120 -12.73 -0.64 10.31
N LEU A 121 -12.47 0.54 10.86
CA LEU A 121 -11.90 0.67 12.19
C LEU A 121 -12.88 0.28 13.29
N LEU A 122 -14.18 0.60 13.16
CA LEU A 122 -15.19 0.22 14.14
C LEU A 122 -15.51 -1.29 14.07
N SER A 123 -15.51 -1.88 12.87
CA SER A 123 -15.78 -3.31 12.69
C SER A 123 -14.63 -4.20 13.15
N PHE A 124 -13.37 -3.80 12.90
CA PHE A 124 -12.22 -4.70 13.10
C PHE A 124 -11.13 -4.17 14.02
N GLY A 125 -11.03 -2.86 14.22
CA GLY A 125 -10.00 -2.23 15.05
C GLY A 125 -9.95 -2.78 16.48
N PRO A 126 -11.09 -2.85 17.22
CA PRO A 126 -11.09 -3.40 18.58
C PRO A 126 -10.55 -4.82 18.65
N THR A 127 -10.97 -5.71 17.74
CA THR A 127 -10.52 -7.10 17.67
C THR A 127 -9.01 -7.17 17.42
N LEU A 128 -8.51 -6.41 16.44
CA LEU A 128 -7.08 -6.35 16.12
C LEU A 128 -6.25 -5.88 17.33
N LEU A 129 -6.69 -4.83 18.02
CA LEU A 129 -5.99 -4.30 19.19
C LEU A 129 -6.00 -5.26 20.37
N VAL A 130 -7.12 -5.91 20.66
CA VAL A 130 -7.23 -6.89 21.74
C VAL A 130 -6.36 -8.10 21.47
N GLU A 131 -6.44 -8.67 20.26
CA GLU A 131 -5.70 -9.89 19.93
C GLU A 131 -4.19 -9.63 19.83
N SER A 132 -3.77 -8.45 19.36
CA SER A 132 -2.35 -8.07 19.33
C SER A 132 -1.68 -8.03 20.71
N LYS A 133 -2.44 -7.86 21.81
CA LYS A 133 -1.92 -7.90 23.19
C LYS A 133 -1.34 -9.26 23.56
N ARG A 134 -1.84 -10.33 22.95
CA ARG A 134 -1.40 -11.71 23.22
C ARG A 134 0.04 -11.95 22.75
N GLU A 135 0.47 -11.22 21.73
CA GLU A 135 1.84 -11.25 21.20
C GLU A 135 2.78 -10.37 22.02
N SER A 136 2.36 -9.14 22.34
CA SER A 136 3.12 -8.23 23.21
C SER A 136 2.24 -7.08 23.73
N PRO A 137 2.40 -6.65 24.99
CA PRO A 137 1.68 -5.48 25.53
C PRO A 137 1.93 -4.16 24.77
N ALA A 138 3.05 -4.03 24.06
CA ALA A 138 3.41 -2.82 23.31
C ALA A 138 2.81 -2.76 21.89
N LEU A 139 2.41 -3.91 21.33
CA LEU A 139 1.90 -4.02 19.96
C LEU A 139 0.61 -3.23 19.68
N PRO A 140 -0.39 -3.15 20.58
CA PRO A 140 -1.63 -2.43 20.30
C PRO A 140 -1.41 -0.94 20.04
N ALA A 141 -0.48 -0.30 20.76
CA ALA A 141 -0.18 1.11 20.55
C ALA A 141 0.44 1.34 19.17
N ALA A 142 1.40 0.50 18.76
CA ALA A 142 2.00 0.56 17.44
C ALA A 142 0.97 0.27 16.33
N LEU A 143 0.09 -0.71 16.54
CA LEU A 143 -0.96 -1.07 15.60
C LEU A 143 -2.04 0.02 15.49
N ALA A 144 -2.41 0.67 16.58
CA ALA A 144 -3.33 1.81 16.57
C ALA A 144 -2.75 2.98 15.78
N ALA A 145 -1.47 3.31 16.01
CA ALA A 145 -0.77 4.33 15.23
C ALA A 145 -0.74 3.97 13.73
N TYR A 146 -0.45 2.71 13.41
CA TYR A 146 -0.46 2.22 12.04
C TYR A 146 -1.82 2.34 11.35
N MET A 147 -2.88 1.88 12.00
CA MET A 147 -4.25 1.99 11.51
C MET A 147 -4.68 3.46 11.33
N ALA A 148 -4.27 4.34 12.25
CA ALA A 148 -4.55 5.77 12.14
C ALA A 148 -3.83 6.39 10.92
N THR A 149 -2.55 6.05 10.69
CA THR A 149 -1.81 6.53 9.52
C THR A 149 -2.44 6.06 8.21
N ILE A 150 -2.86 4.80 8.12
CA ILE A 150 -3.62 4.31 6.94
C ILE A 150 -4.92 5.08 6.78
N ALA A 151 -5.64 5.33 7.87
CA ALA A 151 -6.89 6.09 7.79
C ALA A 151 -6.65 7.49 7.24
N VAL A 152 -5.61 8.18 7.70
CA VAL A 152 -5.22 9.50 7.18
C VAL A 152 -4.81 9.41 5.71
N MET A 153 -4.08 8.37 5.29
CA MET A 153 -3.72 8.15 3.89
C MET A 153 -4.95 7.95 3.01
N VAL A 154 -5.88 7.08 3.40
CA VAL A 154 -7.12 6.82 2.65
C VAL A 154 -7.97 8.07 2.56
N CYS A 155 -8.17 8.78 3.67
CA CYS A 155 -8.87 10.06 3.68
C CYS A 155 -8.18 11.10 2.78
N GLY A 156 -6.85 11.19 2.83
CA GLY A 156 -6.05 12.07 1.99
C GLY A 156 -6.20 11.76 0.50
N ALA A 157 -6.16 10.49 0.13
CA ALA A 157 -6.38 10.01 -1.23
C ALA A 157 -7.78 10.35 -1.74
N PHE A 158 -8.82 10.10 -0.92
CA PHE A 158 -10.20 10.46 -1.25
C PHE A 158 -10.38 11.97 -1.39
N ALA A 159 -9.74 12.75 -0.51
CA ALA A 159 -9.78 14.19 -0.57
C ALA A 159 -9.14 14.79 -1.82
N THR A 160 -8.36 14.04 -2.61
CA THR A 160 -7.87 14.51 -3.92
C THR A 160 -8.94 14.53 -5.00
N GLY A 161 -10.09 13.86 -4.79
CA GLY A 161 -11.12 13.68 -5.81
C GLY A 161 -10.77 12.69 -6.92
N SER A 162 -9.54 12.16 -6.97
CA SER A 162 -9.16 11.11 -7.93
C SER A 162 -9.79 9.77 -7.55
N TRP A 163 -10.68 9.26 -8.38
CA TRP A 163 -11.25 7.92 -8.18
C TRP A 163 -10.19 6.81 -8.23
N VAL A 164 -9.09 7.02 -8.97
CA VAL A 164 -7.97 6.08 -9.04
C VAL A 164 -7.21 6.07 -7.70
N ALA A 165 -7.01 7.23 -7.06
CA ALA A 165 -6.42 7.31 -5.72
C ALA A 165 -7.31 6.64 -4.67
N MET A 166 -8.64 6.82 -4.78
CA MET A 166 -9.61 6.17 -3.90
C MET A 166 -9.48 4.65 -3.97
N VAL A 167 -9.56 4.09 -5.18
CA VAL A 167 -9.39 2.64 -5.40
C VAL A 167 -8.03 2.16 -4.92
N GLY A 168 -6.95 2.88 -5.25
CA GLY A 168 -5.60 2.51 -4.86
C GLY A 168 -5.41 2.46 -3.34
N SER A 169 -5.79 3.53 -2.64
CA SER A 169 -5.68 3.59 -1.18
C SER A 169 -6.59 2.60 -0.46
N SER A 170 -7.80 2.35 -0.96
CA SER A 170 -8.70 1.32 -0.41
C SER A 170 -8.11 -0.09 -0.56
N LEU A 171 -7.56 -0.42 -1.73
CA LEU A 171 -6.91 -1.72 -1.94
C LEU A 171 -5.66 -1.88 -1.08
N PHE A 172 -4.90 -0.82 -0.84
CA PHE A 172 -3.77 -0.86 0.10
C PHE A 172 -4.26 -1.14 1.52
N ALA A 173 -5.28 -0.41 1.98
CA ALA A 173 -5.87 -0.65 3.30
C ALA A 173 -6.40 -2.09 3.45
N ILE A 174 -6.99 -2.66 2.40
CA ILE A 174 -7.42 -4.08 2.38
C ILE A 174 -6.22 -5.02 2.48
N SER A 175 -5.15 -4.80 1.72
CA SER A 175 -3.91 -5.59 1.80
C SER A 175 -3.38 -5.62 3.24
N ASP A 176 -3.23 -4.45 3.86
CA ASP A 176 -2.69 -4.32 5.22
C ASP A 176 -3.62 -4.90 6.28
N PHE A 177 -4.93 -4.75 6.08
CA PHE A 177 -5.94 -5.40 6.91
C PHE A 177 -5.77 -6.93 6.87
N VAL A 178 -5.61 -7.54 5.69
CA VAL A 178 -5.42 -8.99 5.55
C VAL A 178 -4.14 -9.45 6.25
N ILE A 179 -3.06 -8.68 6.16
CA ILE A 179 -1.80 -8.96 6.88
C ILE A 179 -2.04 -8.94 8.40
N GLY A 180 -2.62 -7.86 8.93
CA GLY A 180 -2.86 -7.69 10.35
C GLY A 180 -3.84 -8.72 10.93
N PHE A 181 -4.94 -8.96 10.22
CA PHE A 181 -5.96 -9.92 10.63
C PHE A 181 -5.42 -11.35 10.63
N THR A 182 -4.65 -11.72 9.60
CA THR A 182 -4.00 -13.04 9.56
C THR A 182 -2.96 -13.20 10.66
N ARG A 183 -2.24 -12.13 10.98
CA ARG A 183 -1.20 -12.15 12.00
C ARG A 183 -1.76 -12.30 13.41
N PHE A 184 -2.80 -11.54 13.75
CA PHE A 184 -3.25 -11.40 15.14
C PHE A 184 -4.53 -12.15 15.45
N VAL A 185 -5.43 -12.33 14.48
CA VAL A 185 -6.78 -12.87 14.73
C VAL A 185 -6.88 -14.32 14.31
N GLN A 186 -6.79 -14.60 13.00
CA GLN A 186 -6.89 -15.97 12.49
C GLN A 186 -6.34 -16.10 11.07
N PRO A 187 -5.83 -17.29 10.68
CA PRO A 187 -5.35 -17.53 9.33
C PRO A 187 -6.41 -17.28 8.26
N ILE A 188 -6.11 -16.44 7.28
CA ILE A 188 -6.93 -16.28 6.06
C ILE A 188 -6.40 -17.24 4.98
N PRO A 189 -7.25 -18.11 4.40
CA PRO A 189 -6.87 -18.93 3.25
C PRO A 189 -6.38 -18.07 2.09
N GLN A 190 -5.29 -18.50 1.43
CA GLN A 190 -4.71 -17.80 0.28
C GLN A 190 -4.29 -16.33 0.55
N GLN A 191 -4.08 -15.95 1.83
CA GLN A 191 -3.73 -14.58 2.22
C GLN A 191 -2.59 -13.96 1.39
N ARG A 192 -1.56 -14.74 1.02
CA ARG A 192 -0.41 -14.22 0.27
C ARG A 192 -0.83 -13.73 -1.11
N ILE A 193 -1.68 -14.48 -1.83
CA ILE A 193 -2.16 -14.06 -3.15
C ILE A 193 -3.07 -12.83 -3.01
N ILE A 194 -3.97 -12.83 -2.02
CA ILE A 194 -4.88 -11.70 -1.76
C ILE A 194 -4.06 -10.43 -1.49
N VAL A 195 -3.08 -10.52 -0.60
CA VAL A 195 -2.17 -9.41 -0.26
C VAL A 195 -1.41 -8.95 -1.51
N MET A 196 -0.72 -9.83 -2.24
CA MET A 196 0.09 -9.39 -3.39
C MET A 196 -0.72 -8.79 -4.54
N THR A 197 -1.91 -9.33 -4.81
CA THR A 197 -2.78 -8.82 -5.88
C THR A 197 -3.34 -7.45 -5.50
N THR A 198 -3.94 -7.32 -4.31
CA THR A 198 -4.46 -6.04 -3.82
C THR A 198 -3.36 -5.00 -3.68
N TYR A 199 -2.19 -5.39 -3.19
CA TYR A 199 -1.01 -4.52 -3.06
C TYR A 199 -0.48 -4.00 -4.39
N HIS A 200 -0.20 -4.87 -5.37
CA HIS A 200 0.35 -4.42 -6.66
C HIS A 200 -0.64 -3.54 -7.42
N VAL A 201 -1.94 -3.87 -7.37
CA VAL A 201 -2.99 -3.03 -7.97
C VAL A 201 -3.10 -1.70 -7.21
N ALA A 202 -3.02 -1.70 -5.89
CA ALA A 202 -3.01 -0.49 -5.08
C ALA A 202 -1.87 0.45 -5.45
N GLN A 203 -0.63 -0.04 -5.47
CA GLN A 203 0.56 0.76 -5.80
C GLN A 203 0.48 1.31 -7.23
N THR A 204 0.04 0.50 -8.18
CA THR A 204 -0.13 0.92 -9.57
C THR A 204 -1.18 2.03 -9.68
N ALA A 205 -2.33 1.85 -9.02
CA ALA A 205 -3.39 2.86 -9.00
C ALA A 205 -2.91 4.17 -8.34
N LEU A 206 -2.20 4.09 -7.22
CA LEU A 206 -1.63 5.27 -6.56
C LEU A 206 -0.70 6.04 -7.49
N VAL A 207 0.24 5.37 -8.18
CA VAL A 207 1.14 6.04 -9.14
C VAL A 207 0.34 6.69 -10.29
N LEU A 208 -0.63 5.98 -10.87
CA LEU A 208 -1.42 6.50 -11.98
C LEU A 208 -2.37 7.62 -11.57
N SER A 209 -2.80 7.65 -10.31
CA SER A 209 -3.70 8.67 -9.79
C SER A 209 -3.12 10.08 -9.83
N LEU A 210 -1.78 10.21 -9.83
CA LEU A 210 -1.08 11.49 -9.99
C LEU A 210 -1.43 12.22 -11.29
N LEU A 211 -1.89 11.51 -12.33
CA LEU A 211 -2.33 12.12 -13.59
C LEU A 211 -3.69 12.84 -13.48
N GLN A 212 -4.43 12.60 -12.40
CA GLN A 212 -5.78 13.16 -12.16
C GLN A 212 -5.78 14.25 -11.10
N MET A 213 -4.63 14.53 -10.47
CA MET A 213 -4.52 15.48 -9.37
C MET A 213 -3.98 16.80 -9.90
N SER A 214 -4.74 17.88 -9.65
CA SER A 214 -4.33 19.27 -9.87
C SER A 214 -3.90 19.95 -8.59
#